data_AF-A0AAD1G428-F1
#
_entry.id   AF-A0AAD1G428-F1
#
_cell.length_a   1.000
_cell.length_b   1.000
_cell.length_c   1.000
_cell.angle_alpha   90.00
_cell.angle_beta   90.00
_cell.angle_gamma   90.00
#
_symmetry.space_group_name_H-M   'P 1'
#
loop_
_entity.id
_entity.type
_entity.pdbx_description
1 polymer ?
#
loop_
_entity_poly.entity_id
_entity_poly.type
_entity_poly.pdbx_seq_one_letter_code
_entity_poly.pdbx_strand_id
1 'polypeptide(L)'
;MIFGDFKYQKSVKKLTATNLNELKNALDFISQNRGKGYFVGYLLYEARLAFLDENFQSQTPFLYFEQFLERKKYSLEPLKEHAFYPKIHSPLDQKTYFKQFKAVKEHLKNGDTYQVNLTMDLFLDTKAKPKRVFKEVIHNQNTPFKALIENEFGSILSFSPELFFELEFLDTAIKIITKPMKGTIARSNNPLIDEKNRLFLQNDDKNRSENVMIVDLLRNDLSRLALKNSVKVNQLFEIISLPSVYQMISEIEAQLPLKTSLFEIFKALFPCGSVTGCPKIKTMQIIEELEKRPRGVYCGAIGMVGGKKALFSVPIRTLEKRACEDFLHLGVGSGVTYQSKALKEYEESFLKSFFLMPKIEFEIVETMKVIKRDQKLEINNKNAHKERLMHSAQYFNFKYDDNLLDFELEKEGVLRVLLNKKGKLIKEYKTLEPLKSLEIRLSETPIDKHNDFLYHKTTYAPFYQKARVLIKKGVIFDEIFYNQDLELTEGARSNLILEIHNRLLTPYFSAGALNGTGVVGLLKKGLVGHAPLKLQDLQRAAKIYCINALYGLVEVKIK
;
A
#
# COMPACT_ATOMS: atom_id res chain seq x y z
N MET A 1 15.96 -3.26 9.50
CA MET A 1 15.02 -3.76 8.47
C MET A 1 14.16 -4.88 9.03
N ILE A 2 13.07 -5.25 8.37
CA ILE A 2 12.26 -6.44 8.67
C ILE A 2 12.24 -7.34 7.44
N PHE A 3 12.46 -8.64 7.64
CA PHE A 3 12.26 -9.66 6.61
C PHE A 3 11.78 -10.97 7.28
N GLY A 4 10.69 -11.52 6.77
CA GLY A 4 9.98 -12.64 7.40
C GLY A 4 9.60 -12.32 8.85
N ASP A 5 9.88 -13.23 9.76
CA ASP A 5 9.54 -13.09 11.19
C ASP A 5 10.63 -12.41 12.03
N PHE A 6 11.58 -11.72 11.39
CA PHE A 6 12.71 -11.11 12.09
C PHE A 6 12.89 -9.63 11.75
N LYS A 7 13.28 -8.88 12.78
CA LYS A 7 13.81 -7.51 12.68
C LYS A 7 15.33 -7.56 12.83
N TYR A 8 16.02 -7.00 11.84
CA TYR A 8 17.48 -6.94 11.75
C TYR A 8 17.99 -5.57 12.19
N GLN A 9 19.04 -5.57 13.02
CA GLN A 9 19.57 -4.40 13.73
C GLN A 9 21.12 -4.42 13.76
N LYS A 10 21.72 -3.27 14.12
CA LYS A 10 23.17 -3.03 14.10
C LYS A 10 23.77 -3.24 12.71
N SER A 11 23.44 -2.30 11.83
CA SER A 11 24.02 -2.22 10.49
C SER A 11 25.51 -1.96 10.55
N VAL A 12 26.29 -2.66 9.73
CA VAL A 12 27.76 -2.49 9.67
C VAL A 12 28.31 -2.28 8.27
N LYS A 13 27.59 -2.68 7.23
CA LYS A 13 28.06 -2.54 5.85
C LYS A 13 26.90 -2.48 4.87
N LYS A 14 26.96 -1.54 3.93
CA LYS A 14 26.06 -1.48 2.77
C LYS A 14 26.79 -1.98 1.52
N LEU A 15 26.06 -2.67 0.66
CA LEU A 15 26.51 -3.22 -0.61
C LEU A 15 25.53 -2.75 -1.68
N THR A 16 26.05 -2.16 -2.74
CA THR A 16 25.27 -1.70 -3.88
C THR A 16 25.93 -2.13 -5.19
N ALA A 17 25.17 -2.19 -6.27
CA ALA A 17 25.70 -2.42 -7.60
C ALA A 17 24.94 -1.67 -8.68
N THR A 18 25.69 -1.13 -9.63
CA THR A 18 25.21 -0.39 -10.81
C THR A 18 25.66 -1.01 -12.13
N ASN A 19 26.55 -2.01 -12.10
CA ASN A 19 27.00 -2.81 -13.23
C ASN A 19 27.27 -4.27 -12.81
N LEU A 20 27.60 -5.12 -13.79
CA LEU A 20 27.82 -6.55 -13.59
C LEU A 20 28.98 -6.86 -12.63
N ASN A 21 30.10 -6.14 -12.72
CA ASN A 21 31.27 -6.36 -11.88
C ASN A 21 30.97 -6.07 -10.40
N GLU A 22 30.31 -4.95 -10.13
CA GLU A 22 29.85 -4.60 -8.78
C GLU A 22 28.83 -5.63 -8.26
N LEU A 23 27.91 -6.09 -9.11
CA LEU A 23 26.92 -7.10 -8.76
C LEU A 23 27.58 -8.40 -8.31
N LYS A 24 28.55 -8.88 -9.10
CA LYS A 24 29.35 -10.07 -8.79
C LYS A 24 30.09 -9.89 -7.47
N ASN A 25 30.83 -8.78 -7.32
CA ASN A 25 31.59 -8.49 -6.11
C ASN A 25 30.70 -8.44 -4.86
N ALA A 26 29.53 -7.82 -4.95
CA ALA A 26 28.58 -7.74 -3.85
C ALA A 26 28.02 -9.12 -3.46
N LEU A 27 27.55 -9.91 -4.43
CA LEU A 27 26.98 -11.24 -4.17
C LEU A 27 28.03 -12.26 -3.68
N ASP A 28 29.24 -12.23 -4.24
CA ASP A 28 30.35 -13.06 -3.77
C ASP A 28 30.79 -12.67 -2.36
N PHE A 29 30.83 -11.37 -2.04
CA PHE A 29 31.10 -10.90 -0.68
C PHE A 29 30.07 -11.44 0.32
N ILE A 30 28.77 -11.41 -0.03
CA ILE A 30 27.69 -11.98 0.80
C ILE A 30 27.91 -13.49 0.98
N SER A 31 28.18 -14.23 -0.10
CA SER A 31 28.44 -15.67 -0.03
C SER A 31 29.59 -16.00 0.91
N GLN A 32 30.71 -15.27 0.84
CA GLN A 32 31.89 -15.50 1.66
C GLN A 32 31.71 -15.09 3.13
N ASN A 33 30.89 -14.06 3.40
CA ASN A 33 30.74 -13.50 4.74
C ASN A 33 29.42 -13.88 5.43
N ARG A 34 28.60 -14.78 4.85
CA ARG A 34 27.32 -15.24 5.44
C ARG A 34 27.41 -15.72 6.89
N GLY A 35 28.57 -16.20 7.34
CA GLY A 35 28.80 -16.63 8.74
C GLY A 35 29.05 -15.48 9.72
N LYS A 36 29.24 -14.25 9.25
CA LYS A 36 29.61 -13.06 10.05
C LYS A 36 28.44 -12.08 10.27
N GLY A 37 27.21 -12.56 10.17
CA GLY A 37 26.00 -11.75 10.36
C GLY A 37 24.88 -12.13 9.40
N TYR A 38 23.96 -11.20 9.19
CA TYR A 38 22.79 -11.34 8.33
C TYR A 38 22.81 -10.26 7.26
N PHE A 39 22.76 -10.64 5.99
CA PHE A 39 22.65 -9.74 4.86
C PHE A 39 21.19 -9.68 4.45
N VAL A 40 20.57 -8.50 4.49
CA VAL A 40 19.16 -8.32 4.10
C VAL A 40 19.09 -7.23 3.04
N GLY A 41 18.31 -7.46 1.98
CA GLY A 41 18.34 -6.59 0.83
C GLY A 41 17.43 -7.03 -0.30
N TYR A 42 17.65 -6.43 -1.46
CA TYR A 42 16.87 -6.65 -2.66
C TYR A 42 17.70 -6.47 -3.95
N LEU A 43 17.21 -7.09 -5.02
CA LEU A 43 17.58 -6.83 -6.40
C LEU A 43 16.34 -6.30 -7.14
N LEU A 44 16.51 -5.23 -7.90
CA LEU A 44 15.50 -4.74 -8.84
C LEU A 44 15.39 -5.69 -10.03
N TYR A 45 14.23 -5.73 -10.68
CA TYR A 45 13.98 -6.52 -11.88
C TYR A 45 14.96 -6.19 -13.02
N GLU A 46 15.41 -4.93 -13.08
CA GLU A 46 16.39 -4.43 -14.05
C GLU A 46 17.79 -5.04 -13.91
N ALA A 47 18.11 -5.68 -12.76
CA ALA A 47 19.35 -6.43 -12.62
C ALA A 47 19.50 -7.55 -13.67
N ARG A 48 18.39 -8.00 -14.29
CA ARG A 48 18.40 -8.96 -15.40
C ARG A 48 19.23 -8.46 -16.60
N LEU A 49 19.27 -7.15 -16.82
CA LEU A 49 19.96 -6.55 -17.96
C LEU A 49 21.48 -6.74 -17.84
N ALA A 50 22.02 -6.62 -16.63
CA ALA A 50 23.43 -6.91 -16.36
C ALA A 50 23.82 -8.36 -16.66
N PHE A 51 22.88 -9.31 -16.54
CA PHE A 51 23.13 -10.72 -16.89
C PHE A 51 23.04 -11.00 -18.40
N LEU A 52 22.39 -10.12 -19.17
CA LEU A 52 22.22 -10.25 -20.62
C LEU A 52 23.26 -9.44 -21.41
N ASP A 53 23.70 -8.31 -20.86
CA ASP A 53 24.71 -7.43 -21.44
C ASP A 53 25.72 -7.02 -20.36
N GLU A 54 26.97 -7.47 -20.52
CA GLU A 54 28.05 -7.19 -19.57
C GLU A 54 28.43 -5.70 -19.53
N ASN A 55 28.07 -4.92 -20.55
CA ASN A 55 28.32 -3.48 -20.62
C ASN A 55 27.18 -2.65 -20.00
N PHE A 56 26.11 -3.30 -19.51
CA PHE A 56 25.00 -2.60 -18.89
C PHE A 56 25.45 -1.81 -17.66
N GLN A 57 25.16 -0.51 -17.69
CA GLN A 57 25.41 0.42 -16.59
C GLN A 57 24.10 1.14 -16.25
N SER A 58 23.69 1.04 -14.98
CA SER A 58 22.53 1.75 -14.45
C SER A 58 22.95 3.06 -13.80
N GLN A 59 22.09 4.08 -13.87
CA GLN A 59 22.27 5.35 -13.16
C GLN A 59 21.99 5.21 -11.66
N THR A 60 21.12 4.27 -11.28
CA THR A 60 20.76 3.99 -9.88
C THR A 60 21.09 2.55 -9.52
N PRO A 61 21.47 2.26 -8.26
CA PRO A 61 21.76 0.89 -7.85
C PRO A 61 20.57 -0.06 -8.07
N PHE A 62 20.83 -1.18 -8.77
CA PHE A 62 19.85 -2.25 -8.95
C PHE A 62 20.01 -3.39 -7.93
N LEU A 63 21.07 -3.36 -7.13
CA LEU A 63 21.24 -4.20 -5.95
C LEU A 63 21.43 -3.31 -4.73
N TYR A 64 20.78 -3.68 -3.62
CA TYR A 64 21.03 -3.11 -2.31
C TYR A 64 20.99 -4.20 -1.25
N PHE A 65 22.07 -4.40 -0.51
CA PHE A 65 22.13 -5.29 0.65
C PHE A 65 22.82 -4.60 1.82
N GLU A 66 22.36 -4.93 3.02
CA GLU A 66 22.93 -4.40 4.25
C GLU A 66 23.23 -5.55 5.22
N GLN A 67 24.44 -5.52 5.78
CA GLN A 67 24.90 -6.47 6.78
C GLN A 67 24.49 -6.01 8.17
N PHE A 68 23.85 -6.89 8.92
CA PHE A 68 23.41 -6.72 10.29
C PHE A 68 24.09 -7.74 11.20
N LEU A 69 24.52 -7.31 12.38
CA LEU A 69 25.11 -8.22 13.38
C LEU A 69 24.03 -8.95 14.19
N GLU A 70 22.84 -8.37 14.32
CA GLU A 70 21.81 -8.88 15.20
C GLU A 70 20.46 -9.01 14.48
N ARG A 71 19.70 -10.02 14.90
CA ARG A 71 18.28 -10.14 14.58
C ARG A 71 17.49 -10.50 15.83
N LYS A 72 16.25 -10.04 15.89
CA LYS A 72 15.27 -10.45 16.91
C LYS A 72 13.95 -10.79 16.26
N LYS A 73 13.14 -11.62 16.92
CA LYS A 73 11.80 -11.96 16.44
C LYS A 73 10.97 -10.68 16.31
N TYR A 74 10.31 -10.51 15.18
CA TYR A 74 9.38 -9.42 14.94
C TYR A 74 8.00 -9.83 15.44
N SER A 75 7.49 -9.09 16.43
CA SER A 75 6.12 -9.24 16.93
C SER A 75 5.20 -8.22 16.26
N LEU A 76 4.03 -8.69 15.82
CA LEU A 76 2.99 -7.81 15.34
C LEU A 76 2.29 -7.16 16.54
N GLU A 77 2.40 -5.83 16.64
CA GLU A 77 1.68 -5.03 17.63
C GLU A 77 0.20 -4.91 17.23
N PRO A 78 -0.75 -4.95 18.19
CA PRO A 78 -2.17 -4.74 17.90
C PRO A 78 -2.42 -3.37 17.25
N LEU A 79 -3.28 -3.36 16.23
CA LEU A 79 -3.70 -2.11 15.60
C LEU A 79 -4.70 -1.36 16.51
N LYS A 80 -4.29 -0.20 17.05
CA LYS A 80 -5.15 0.63 17.92
C LYS A 80 -6.20 1.42 17.15
N GLU A 81 -5.82 1.98 16.02
CA GLU A 81 -6.62 2.89 15.18
C GLU A 81 -6.24 2.65 13.72
N HIS A 82 -7.01 3.15 12.77
CA HIS A 82 -6.69 3.18 11.34
C HIS A 82 -6.24 4.60 10.94
N ALA A 83 -5.20 4.66 10.13
CA ALA A 83 -4.62 5.91 9.63
C ALA A 83 -4.30 5.84 8.13
N PHE A 84 -4.35 4.65 7.54
CA PHE A 84 -4.11 4.40 6.12
C PHE A 84 -5.43 4.11 5.42
N TYR A 85 -5.71 4.82 4.34
CA TYR A 85 -6.74 4.51 3.34
C TYR A 85 -6.28 5.07 1.99
N PRO A 86 -5.68 4.24 1.12
CA PRO A 86 -5.04 4.74 -0.09
C PRO A 86 -6.08 5.13 -1.14
N LYS A 87 -5.81 6.23 -1.85
CA LYS A 87 -6.42 6.48 -3.16
C LYS A 87 -5.57 5.80 -4.22
N ILE A 88 -6.12 4.76 -4.86
CA ILE A 88 -5.43 3.98 -5.88
C ILE A 88 -5.82 4.49 -7.26
N HIS A 89 -4.85 4.75 -8.13
CA HIS A 89 -5.09 5.10 -9.53
C HIS A 89 -4.06 4.44 -10.45
N SER A 90 -4.43 4.23 -11.72
CA SER A 90 -3.53 3.68 -12.75
C SER A 90 -3.11 4.80 -13.71
N PRO A 91 -1.81 5.00 -13.97
CA PRO A 91 -1.34 5.86 -15.05
C PRO A 91 -1.61 5.24 -16.44
N LEU A 92 -1.76 3.91 -16.51
CA LEU A 92 -2.08 3.20 -17.74
C LEU A 92 -3.59 3.14 -17.93
N ASP A 93 -4.09 3.76 -19.00
CA ASP A 93 -5.50 3.66 -19.36
C ASP A 93 -5.85 2.28 -19.94
N GLN A 94 -7.13 1.90 -19.85
CA GLN A 94 -7.63 0.61 -20.29
C GLN A 94 -7.41 0.35 -21.79
N LYS A 95 -7.53 1.39 -22.65
CA LYS A 95 -7.36 1.23 -24.10
C LYS A 95 -5.91 0.89 -24.43
N THR A 96 -4.97 1.53 -23.74
CA THR A 96 -3.53 1.28 -23.90
C THR A 96 -3.17 -0.13 -23.41
N TYR A 97 -3.70 -0.56 -22.25
CA TYR A 97 -3.55 -1.94 -21.79
C TYR A 97 -4.09 -2.97 -22.80
N PHE A 98 -5.27 -2.73 -23.40
CA PHE A 98 -5.83 -3.63 -24.42
C PHE A 98 -4.98 -3.70 -25.70
N LYS A 99 -4.31 -2.61 -26.09
CA LYS A 99 -3.36 -2.64 -27.21
C LYS A 99 -2.15 -3.51 -26.88
N GLN A 100 -1.55 -3.35 -25.70
CA GLN A 100 -0.44 -4.18 -25.23
C GLN A 100 -0.85 -5.66 -25.16
N PHE A 101 -2.04 -5.94 -24.60
CA PHE A 101 -2.60 -7.29 -24.55
C PHE A 101 -2.75 -7.91 -25.95
N LYS A 102 -3.25 -7.14 -26.92
CA LYS A 102 -3.37 -7.62 -28.31
C LYS A 102 -2.00 -7.97 -28.91
N ALA A 103 -0.97 -7.14 -28.66
CA ALA A 103 0.38 -7.43 -29.12
C ALA A 103 0.93 -8.74 -28.50
N VAL A 104 0.72 -8.95 -27.19
CA VAL A 104 1.04 -10.24 -26.54
C VAL A 104 0.33 -11.41 -27.23
N LYS A 105 -0.95 -11.26 -27.58
CA LYS A 105 -1.72 -12.29 -28.27
C LYS A 105 -1.17 -12.65 -29.65
N GLU A 106 -0.62 -11.69 -30.39
CA GLU A 106 0.05 -11.96 -31.67
C GLU A 106 1.36 -12.74 -31.46
N HIS A 107 2.19 -12.38 -30.47
CA HIS A 107 3.39 -13.16 -30.13
C HIS A 107 3.07 -14.60 -29.73
N LEU A 108 2.01 -14.80 -28.94
CA LEU A 108 1.50 -16.13 -28.57
C LEU A 108 1.06 -16.92 -29.80
N LYS A 109 0.39 -16.27 -30.76
CA LYS A 109 -0.09 -16.89 -32.00
C LYS A 109 1.07 -17.30 -32.92
N ASN A 110 2.11 -16.48 -32.98
CA ASN A 110 3.31 -16.73 -33.78
C ASN A 110 4.25 -17.78 -33.17
N GLY A 111 3.99 -18.21 -31.93
CA GLY A 111 4.85 -19.16 -31.21
C GLY A 111 6.12 -18.55 -30.64
N ASP A 112 6.21 -17.22 -30.56
CA ASP A 112 7.34 -16.52 -29.93
C ASP A 112 7.43 -16.81 -28.42
N THR A 113 6.29 -17.07 -27.80
CA THR A 113 6.12 -17.32 -26.37
C THR A 113 4.85 -18.13 -26.11
N TYR A 114 4.76 -18.79 -24.96
CA TYR A 114 3.60 -19.54 -24.49
C TYR A 114 2.80 -18.80 -23.41
N GLN A 115 3.46 -17.90 -22.68
CA GLN A 115 2.85 -17.06 -21.65
C GLN A 115 3.69 -15.80 -21.46
N VAL A 116 3.02 -14.67 -21.25
CA VAL A 116 3.66 -13.40 -20.85
C VAL A 116 2.99 -12.87 -19.59
N ASN A 117 3.77 -12.58 -18.55
CA ASN A 117 3.30 -11.83 -17.39
C ASN A 117 3.25 -10.34 -17.77
N LEU A 118 2.10 -9.88 -18.23
CA LEU A 118 1.88 -8.49 -18.64
C LEU A 118 1.47 -7.66 -17.40
N THR A 119 2.20 -6.58 -17.15
CA THR A 119 2.09 -5.83 -15.90
C THR A 119 1.87 -4.34 -16.12
N MET A 120 1.33 -3.67 -15.11
CA MET A 120 1.14 -2.22 -15.04
C MET A 120 1.42 -1.73 -13.61
N ASP A 121 1.73 -0.44 -13.48
CA ASP A 121 1.83 0.19 -12.15
C ASP A 121 0.49 0.73 -11.71
N LEU A 122 0.25 0.69 -10.41
CA LEU A 122 -0.75 1.48 -9.72
C LEU A 122 -0.03 2.44 -8.78
N PHE A 123 -0.52 3.67 -8.71
CA PHE A 123 -0.04 4.69 -7.80
C PHE A 123 -1.02 4.83 -6.63
N LEU A 124 -0.46 4.92 -5.43
CA LEU A 124 -1.21 5.02 -4.20
C LEU A 124 -0.86 6.33 -3.50
N ASP A 125 -1.86 7.21 -3.42
CA ASP A 125 -1.77 8.42 -2.63
C ASP A 125 -2.25 8.13 -1.20
N THR A 126 -1.45 8.51 -0.22
CA THR A 126 -1.78 8.44 1.20
C THR A 126 -0.93 9.43 1.98
N LYS A 127 -1.45 9.93 3.09
CA LYS A 127 -0.72 10.70 4.09
C LYS A 127 0.08 9.79 5.02
N ALA A 128 -0.25 8.50 5.10
CA ALA A 128 0.37 7.54 5.99
C ALA A 128 1.83 7.29 5.62
N LYS A 129 2.71 7.34 6.63
CA LYS A 129 4.13 6.99 6.47
C LYS A 129 4.30 5.49 6.13
N PRO A 130 5.33 5.10 5.35
CA PRO A 130 5.56 3.70 4.97
C PRO A 130 5.49 2.70 6.14
N LYS A 131 6.16 2.97 7.26
CA LYS A 131 6.07 2.11 8.47
C LYS A 131 4.63 1.88 8.93
N ARG A 132 3.79 2.91 8.84
CA ARG A 132 2.39 2.84 9.24
C ARG A 132 1.58 2.00 8.25
N VAL A 133 1.78 2.22 6.96
CA VAL A 133 1.21 1.39 5.89
C VAL A 133 1.56 -0.09 6.10
N PHE A 134 2.85 -0.40 6.33
CA PHE A 134 3.29 -1.78 6.61
C PHE A 134 2.54 -2.41 7.80
N LYS A 135 2.43 -1.68 8.91
CA LYS A 135 1.76 -2.14 10.12
C LYS A 135 0.25 -2.34 9.93
N GLU A 136 -0.42 -1.56 9.10
CA GLU A 136 -1.85 -1.76 8.85
C GLU A 136 -2.07 -2.92 7.87
N VAL A 137 -1.35 -2.95 6.76
CA VAL A 137 -1.54 -3.96 5.71
C VAL A 137 -1.16 -5.36 6.19
N ILE A 138 -0.16 -5.51 7.06
CA ILE A 138 0.19 -6.84 7.61
C ILE A 138 -0.94 -7.48 8.43
N HIS A 139 -1.85 -6.69 9.01
CA HIS A 139 -3.04 -7.23 9.69
C HIS A 139 -4.05 -7.81 8.68
N ASN A 140 -4.06 -7.31 7.45
CA ASN A 140 -4.85 -7.86 6.35
C ASN A 140 -4.15 -9.04 5.67
N GLN A 141 -2.82 -8.96 5.52
CA GLN A 141 -2.01 -9.90 4.77
C GLN A 141 -0.64 -10.11 5.44
N ASN A 142 -0.60 -11.06 6.38
CA ASN A 142 0.63 -11.53 7.00
C ASN A 142 1.20 -12.71 6.20
N THR A 143 2.25 -12.47 5.40
CA THR A 143 2.89 -13.52 4.59
C THR A 143 4.24 -13.97 5.18
N PRO A 144 4.73 -15.16 4.81
CA PRO A 144 6.03 -15.67 5.26
C PRO A 144 7.21 -14.79 4.86
N PHE A 145 7.11 -14.10 3.71
CA PHE A 145 8.18 -13.29 3.14
C PHE A 145 7.91 -11.79 3.19
N LYS A 146 7.10 -11.36 4.16
CA LYS A 146 6.89 -9.94 4.43
C LYS A 146 8.22 -9.20 4.64
N ALA A 147 8.34 -7.99 4.12
CA ALA A 147 9.54 -7.19 4.29
C ALA A 147 9.23 -5.70 4.45
N LEU A 148 10.00 -5.04 5.31
CA LEU A 148 10.06 -3.57 5.40
C LEU A 148 11.52 -3.15 5.35
N ILE A 149 11.91 -2.55 4.23
CA ILE A 149 13.26 -2.06 3.96
C ILE A 149 13.15 -0.56 3.72
N GLU A 150 13.91 0.22 4.47
CA GLU A 150 14.01 1.68 4.30
C GLU A 150 15.48 2.03 4.19
N ASN A 151 15.83 2.77 3.15
CA ASN A 151 17.19 3.21 2.86
C ASN A 151 17.15 4.57 2.11
N GLU A 152 18.31 5.03 1.66
CA GLU A 152 18.48 6.27 0.91
C GLU A 152 17.77 6.28 -0.46
N PHE A 153 17.42 5.12 -1.02
CA PHE A 153 16.72 5.00 -2.30
C PHE A 153 15.21 5.00 -2.15
N GLY A 154 14.70 4.74 -0.95
CA GLY A 154 13.26 4.73 -0.68
C GLY A 154 12.81 3.77 0.41
N SER A 155 11.56 3.34 0.31
CA SER A 155 10.92 2.37 1.19
C SER A 155 10.28 1.25 0.39
N ILE A 156 10.56 0.00 0.76
CA ILE A 156 9.96 -1.20 0.18
C ILE A 156 9.13 -1.88 1.26
N LEU A 157 7.86 -2.13 0.95
CA LEU A 157 6.89 -2.80 1.82
C LEU A 157 6.36 -4.02 1.08
N SER A 158 6.99 -5.17 1.29
CA SER A 158 6.61 -6.41 0.63
C SER A 158 5.67 -7.22 1.50
N PHE A 159 4.63 -7.77 0.87
CA PHE A 159 3.72 -8.74 1.46
C PHE A 159 3.68 -10.00 0.57
N SER A 160 4.83 -10.36 -0.01
CA SER A 160 4.89 -11.47 -0.96
C SER A 160 4.61 -12.82 -0.29
N PRO A 161 3.76 -13.68 -0.88
CA PRO A 161 3.59 -15.06 -0.46
C PRO A 161 4.57 -16.03 -1.15
N GLU A 162 5.26 -15.61 -2.21
CA GLU A 162 5.95 -16.51 -3.13
C GLU A 162 7.46 -16.61 -2.84
N LEU A 163 7.92 -17.84 -2.64
CA LEU A 163 9.34 -18.16 -2.50
C LEU A 163 10.00 -18.13 -3.89
N PHE A 164 11.08 -17.37 -4.03
CA PHE A 164 11.91 -17.48 -5.22
C PHE A 164 12.80 -18.73 -5.08
N PHE A 165 13.65 -18.76 -4.05
CA PHE A 165 14.38 -19.95 -3.64
C PHE A 165 14.83 -19.85 -2.18
N GLU A 166 14.99 -21.02 -1.54
CA GLU A 166 15.68 -21.19 -0.27
C GLU A 166 16.98 -21.96 -0.52
N LEU A 167 18.06 -21.55 0.15
CA LEU A 167 19.33 -22.28 0.20
C LEU A 167 19.57 -22.76 1.62
N GLU A 168 19.98 -24.02 1.74
CA GLU A 168 20.56 -24.58 2.95
C GLU A 168 22.01 -25.01 2.65
N PHE A 169 22.95 -24.39 3.36
CA PHE A 169 24.38 -24.66 3.19
C PHE A 169 24.77 -25.86 4.08
N LEU A 170 24.72 -27.06 3.50
CA LEU A 170 25.15 -28.30 4.15
C LEU A 170 26.67 -28.47 4.01
N ASP A 171 27.22 -29.45 4.72
CA ASP A 171 28.67 -29.68 4.74
C ASP A 171 29.16 -30.34 3.43
N THR A 172 28.28 -31.01 2.68
CA THR A 172 28.59 -31.74 1.45
C THR A 172 28.12 -31.06 0.17
N ALA A 173 27.06 -30.25 0.24
CA ALA A 173 26.44 -29.56 -0.89
C ALA A 173 25.60 -28.37 -0.41
N ILE A 174 25.14 -27.55 -1.35
CA ILE A 174 24.11 -26.53 -1.06
C ILE A 174 22.78 -27.11 -1.53
N LYS A 175 21.82 -27.29 -0.63
CA LYS A 175 20.45 -27.67 -1.01
C LYS A 175 19.71 -26.41 -1.46
N ILE A 176 19.13 -26.43 -2.65
CA ILE A 176 18.27 -25.36 -3.16
C ILE A 176 16.84 -25.87 -3.31
N ILE A 177 15.86 -25.09 -2.85
CA ILE A 177 14.43 -25.40 -2.94
C ILE A 177 13.71 -24.20 -3.57
N THR A 178 12.81 -24.47 -4.51
CA THR A 178 11.86 -23.48 -5.03
C THR A 178 10.44 -24.05 -4.99
N LYS A 179 9.46 -23.15 -4.79
CA LYS A 179 8.05 -23.52 -4.60
C LYS A 179 7.15 -22.65 -5.48
N PRO A 180 7.15 -22.84 -6.82
CA PRO A 180 6.22 -22.14 -7.70
C PRO A 180 4.78 -22.33 -7.24
N MET A 181 4.03 -21.23 -7.23
CA MET A 181 2.64 -21.21 -6.79
C MET A 181 1.75 -20.79 -7.97
N LYS A 182 0.73 -21.59 -8.31
CA LYS A 182 -0.27 -21.24 -9.35
C LYS A 182 -1.64 -21.74 -8.95
N GLY A 183 -2.66 -20.89 -9.08
CA GLY A 183 -4.03 -21.20 -8.67
C GLY A 183 -4.30 -20.92 -7.20
N THR A 184 -5.33 -20.13 -6.95
CA THR A 184 -5.76 -19.71 -5.61
C THR A 184 -7.28 -19.78 -5.57
N ILE A 185 -7.84 -20.33 -4.49
CA ILE A 185 -9.29 -20.32 -4.27
C ILE A 185 -9.60 -19.90 -2.83
N ALA A 186 -10.70 -19.19 -2.63
CA ALA A 186 -11.09 -18.71 -1.30
C ALA A 186 -11.46 -19.88 -0.36
N ARG A 187 -11.05 -19.74 0.90
CA ARG A 187 -11.58 -20.57 1.99
C ARG A 187 -13.05 -20.24 2.22
N SER A 188 -13.80 -21.22 2.71
CA SER A 188 -15.19 -21.09 3.10
C SER A 188 -15.37 -21.48 4.56
N ASN A 189 -16.21 -20.74 5.28
CA ASN A 189 -16.60 -21.10 6.65
C ASN A 189 -17.53 -22.33 6.68
N ASN A 190 -18.14 -22.68 5.54
CA ASN A 190 -18.88 -23.93 5.38
C ASN A 190 -17.91 -25.05 4.94
N PRO A 191 -17.71 -26.11 5.76
CA PRO A 191 -16.75 -27.17 5.48
C PRO A 191 -16.97 -27.93 4.16
N LEU A 192 -18.23 -28.13 3.76
CA LEU A 192 -18.55 -28.84 2.50
C LEU A 192 -18.15 -28.01 1.29
N ILE A 193 -18.41 -26.69 1.34
CA ILE A 193 -18.01 -25.75 0.28
C ILE A 193 -16.48 -25.59 0.29
N ASP A 194 -15.85 -25.53 1.47
CA ASP A 194 -14.40 -25.41 1.61
C ASP A 194 -13.67 -26.60 0.97
N GLU A 195 -14.14 -27.81 1.26
CA GLU A 195 -13.58 -29.03 0.67
C GLU A 195 -13.86 -29.12 -0.83
N LYS A 196 -15.05 -28.72 -1.28
CA LYS A 196 -15.36 -28.61 -2.72
C LYS A 196 -14.42 -27.64 -3.42
N ASN A 197 -14.12 -26.49 -2.82
CA ASN A 197 -13.17 -25.52 -3.37
C ASN A 197 -11.76 -26.12 -3.45
N ARG A 198 -11.32 -26.83 -2.39
CA ARG A 198 -10.03 -27.52 -2.36
C ARG A 198 -9.89 -28.54 -3.49
N LEU A 199 -10.90 -29.42 -3.64
CA LEU A 199 -10.94 -30.45 -4.69
C LEU A 199 -11.06 -29.84 -6.09
N PHE A 200 -11.81 -28.75 -6.24
CA PHE A 200 -11.88 -28.02 -7.50
C PHE A 200 -10.50 -27.49 -7.90
N LEU A 201 -9.79 -26.78 -7.01
CA LEU A 201 -8.46 -26.27 -7.31
C LEU A 201 -7.47 -27.40 -7.61
N GLN A 202 -7.54 -28.50 -6.86
CA GLN A 202 -6.69 -29.68 -7.07
C GLN A 202 -6.85 -30.29 -8.47
N ASN A 203 -8.05 -30.21 -9.05
CA ASN A 203 -8.39 -30.80 -10.35
C ASN A 203 -8.54 -29.78 -11.48
N ASP A 204 -8.23 -28.49 -11.25
CA ASP A 204 -8.39 -27.46 -12.28
C ASP A 204 -7.29 -27.57 -13.35
N ASP A 205 -7.67 -28.05 -14.53
CA ASP A 205 -6.75 -28.33 -15.64
C ASP A 205 -5.97 -27.09 -16.10
N LYS A 206 -6.59 -25.90 -16.03
CA LYS A 206 -5.92 -24.63 -16.37
C LYS A 206 -4.76 -24.36 -15.40
N ASN A 207 -5.04 -24.32 -14.09
CA ASN A 207 -4.03 -24.05 -13.07
C ASN A 207 -2.93 -25.12 -13.03
N ARG A 208 -3.28 -26.40 -13.23
CA ARG A 208 -2.30 -27.49 -13.34
C ARG A 208 -1.39 -27.31 -14.54
N SER A 209 -1.94 -26.98 -15.72
CA SER A 209 -1.15 -26.77 -16.94
C SER A 209 -0.16 -25.60 -16.78
N GLU A 210 -0.62 -24.48 -16.22
CA GLU A 210 0.27 -23.35 -15.91
C GLU A 210 1.35 -23.74 -14.88
N ASN A 211 0.99 -24.51 -13.85
CA ASN A 211 1.95 -24.96 -12.84
C ASN A 211 3.03 -25.87 -13.43
N VAL A 212 2.65 -26.87 -14.25
CA VAL A 212 3.61 -27.78 -14.92
C VAL A 212 4.61 -26.98 -15.76
N MET A 213 4.12 -26.02 -16.55
CA MET A 213 4.97 -25.20 -17.40
C MET A 213 6.03 -24.44 -16.58
N ILE A 214 5.63 -23.87 -15.42
CA ILE A 214 6.57 -23.20 -14.52
C ILE A 214 7.52 -24.19 -13.85
N VAL A 215 7.03 -25.37 -13.47
CA VAL A 215 7.88 -26.43 -12.89
C VAL A 215 8.97 -26.84 -13.88
N ASP A 216 8.63 -27.09 -15.13
CA ASP A 216 9.61 -27.48 -16.14
C ASP A 216 10.62 -26.37 -16.44
N LEU A 217 10.17 -25.11 -16.48
CA LEU A 217 11.06 -23.96 -16.60
C LEU A 217 12.08 -23.91 -15.45
N LEU A 218 11.62 -24.04 -14.20
CA LEU A 218 12.49 -24.00 -13.02
C LEU A 218 13.41 -25.22 -12.92
N ARG A 219 12.95 -26.42 -13.32
CA ARG A 219 13.80 -27.62 -13.42
C ARG A 219 14.93 -27.42 -14.41
N ASN A 220 14.63 -26.83 -15.58
CA ASN A 220 15.63 -26.52 -16.59
C ASN A 220 16.61 -25.44 -16.14
N ASP A 221 16.15 -24.44 -15.38
CA ASP A 221 17.04 -23.42 -14.84
C ASP A 221 17.97 -24.00 -13.75
N LEU A 222 17.43 -24.85 -12.86
CA LEU A 222 18.20 -25.52 -11.80
C LEU A 222 19.21 -26.54 -12.35
N SER A 223 18.87 -27.26 -13.40
CA SER A 223 19.74 -28.31 -13.97
C SER A 223 21.08 -27.77 -14.50
N ARG A 224 21.16 -26.47 -14.79
CA ARG A 224 22.39 -25.79 -15.23
C ARG A 224 23.45 -25.67 -14.13
N LEU A 225 23.01 -25.63 -12.87
CA LEU A 225 23.89 -25.46 -11.70
C LEU A 225 23.99 -26.73 -10.84
N ALA A 226 22.96 -27.57 -10.91
CA ALA A 226 22.81 -28.71 -10.03
C ALA A 226 23.83 -29.81 -10.33
N LEU A 227 24.20 -30.54 -9.27
CA LEU A 227 24.90 -31.81 -9.38
C LEU A 227 24.09 -32.77 -10.25
N LYS A 228 24.79 -33.60 -11.02
CA LYS A 228 24.18 -34.56 -11.95
C LYS A 228 23.12 -35.40 -11.22
N ASN A 229 21.94 -35.51 -11.84
CA ASN A 229 20.78 -36.27 -11.34
C ASN A 229 20.26 -35.84 -9.95
N SER A 230 20.57 -34.62 -9.48
CA SER A 230 20.09 -34.14 -8.17
C SER A 230 18.78 -33.35 -8.21
N VAL A 231 18.36 -32.87 -9.38
CA VAL A 231 17.10 -32.13 -9.54
C VAL A 231 15.92 -33.09 -9.38
N LYS A 232 15.07 -32.84 -8.38
CA LYS A 232 13.90 -33.66 -8.05
C LYS A 232 12.66 -32.80 -7.90
N VAL A 233 11.52 -33.37 -8.25
CA VAL A 233 10.20 -32.78 -8.00
C VAL A 233 9.57 -33.60 -6.88
N ASN A 234 9.58 -33.07 -5.66
CA ASN A 234 9.14 -33.81 -4.48
C ASN A 234 7.60 -33.89 -4.43
N GLN A 235 6.93 -32.81 -4.81
CA GLN A 235 5.49 -32.68 -4.76
C GLN A 235 5.00 -31.88 -5.97
N LEU A 236 3.93 -32.36 -6.60
CA LEU A 236 3.23 -31.67 -7.69
C LEU A 236 1.79 -31.40 -7.28
N PHE A 237 1.36 -30.16 -7.49
CA PHE A 237 -0.01 -29.71 -7.25
C PHE A 237 -0.50 -29.89 -5.79
N GLU A 238 0.42 -29.78 -4.83
CA GLU A 238 0.05 -29.82 -3.42
C GLU A 238 -0.83 -28.61 -3.08
N ILE A 239 -1.97 -28.85 -2.44
CA ILE A 239 -2.85 -27.78 -1.98
C ILE A 239 -2.52 -27.46 -0.53
N ILE A 240 -1.87 -26.30 -0.32
CA ILE A 240 -1.62 -25.79 1.03
C ILE A 240 -2.79 -24.95 1.51
N SER A 241 -3.12 -25.12 2.79
CA SER A 241 -4.16 -24.35 3.47
C SER A 241 -3.56 -23.10 4.08
N LEU A 242 -4.01 -21.93 3.63
CA LEU A 242 -3.72 -20.63 4.25
C LEU A 242 -4.98 -20.12 4.97
N PRO A 243 -4.86 -19.13 5.89
CA PRO A 243 -6.00 -18.70 6.71
C PRO A 243 -7.24 -18.26 5.92
N SER A 244 -7.07 -17.68 4.73
CA SER A 244 -8.18 -17.15 3.90
C SER A 244 -8.29 -17.78 2.51
N VAL A 245 -7.29 -18.53 2.05
CA VAL A 245 -7.26 -19.15 0.72
C VAL A 245 -6.63 -20.54 0.75
N TYR A 246 -6.99 -21.39 -0.20
CA TYR A 246 -6.16 -22.52 -0.62
C TYR A 246 -5.23 -22.08 -1.75
N GLN A 247 -4.01 -22.59 -1.74
CA GLN A 247 -2.99 -22.28 -2.73
C GLN A 247 -2.37 -23.58 -3.26
N MET A 248 -2.29 -23.74 -4.57
CA MET A 248 -1.57 -24.86 -5.17
C MET A 248 -0.09 -24.50 -5.33
N ILE A 249 0.77 -25.42 -4.89
CA ILE A 249 2.24 -25.33 -4.97
C ILE A 249 2.83 -26.61 -5.55
N SER A 250 4.02 -26.48 -6.11
CA SER A 250 4.85 -27.63 -6.48
C SER A 250 6.27 -27.40 -5.95
N GLU A 251 6.88 -28.42 -5.35
CA GLU A 251 8.22 -28.30 -4.75
C GLU A 251 9.27 -28.94 -5.65
N ILE A 252 10.30 -28.15 -5.96
CA ILE A 252 11.46 -28.59 -6.73
C ILE A 252 12.68 -28.41 -5.84
N GLU A 253 13.48 -29.46 -5.70
CA GLU A 253 14.76 -29.41 -4.99
C GLU A 253 15.92 -29.80 -5.91
N ALA A 254 17.10 -29.29 -5.60
CA ALA A 254 18.35 -29.73 -6.20
C ALA A 254 19.52 -29.60 -5.23
N GLN A 255 20.65 -30.24 -5.54
CA GLN A 255 21.90 -30.07 -4.81
C GLN A 255 22.91 -29.34 -5.70
N LEU A 256 23.51 -28.26 -5.21
CA LEU A 256 24.53 -27.49 -5.91
C LEU A 256 25.92 -27.79 -5.31
N PRO A 257 27.00 -27.69 -6.10
CA PRO A 257 28.37 -27.73 -5.58
C PRO A 257 28.60 -26.68 -4.48
N LEU A 258 29.43 -27.00 -3.47
CA LEU A 258 29.76 -26.09 -2.36
C LEU A 258 30.40 -24.76 -2.79
N LYS A 259 31.04 -24.74 -3.95
CA LYS A 259 31.71 -23.55 -4.51
C LYS A 259 30.74 -22.61 -5.24
N THR A 260 29.47 -22.99 -5.42
CA THR A 260 28.49 -22.16 -6.14
C THR A 260 28.21 -20.89 -5.35
N SER A 261 28.52 -19.72 -5.93
CA SER A 261 28.24 -18.43 -5.29
C SER A 261 26.81 -17.97 -5.54
N LEU A 262 26.35 -16.98 -4.77
CA LEU A 262 25.04 -16.37 -5.00
C LEU A 262 24.97 -15.72 -6.38
N PHE A 263 26.08 -15.20 -6.90
CA PHE A 263 26.12 -14.64 -8.25
C PHE A 263 25.75 -15.68 -9.31
N GLU A 264 26.35 -16.87 -9.26
CA GLU A 264 26.03 -17.95 -10.20
C GLU A 264 24.56 -18.41 -10.08
N ILE A 265 24.03 -18.47 -8.86
CA ILE A 265 22.62 -18.79 -8.61
C ILE A 265 21.69 -17.74 -9.25
N PHE A 266 21.95 -16.45 -9.01
CA PHE A 266 21.15 -15.39 -9.62
C PHE A 266 21.29 -15.36 -11.13
N LYS A 267 22.51 -15.52 -11.67
CA LYS A 267 22.75 -15.55 -13.12
C LYS A 267 21.95 -16.65 -13.83
N ALA A 268 21.76 -17.81 -13.20
CA ALA A 268 20.98 -18.90 -13.78
C ALA A 268 19.47 -18.73 -13.61
N LEU A 269 19.02 -18.27 -12.43
CA LEU A 269 17.60 -18.31 -12.06
C LEU A 269 16.86 -16.99 -12.30
N PHE A 270 17.55 -15.84 -12.32
CA PHE A 270 16.93 -14.52 -12.31
C PHE A 270 16.56 -14.03 -13.73
N PRO A 271 15.43 -13.32 -13.88
CA PRO A 271 14.33 -13.17 -12.92
C PRO A 271 13.52 -14.47 -12.79
N CYS A 272 12.68 -14.56 -11.75
CA CYS A 272 11.87 -15.74 -11.52
C CYS A 272 10.93 -16.03 -12.71
N GLY A 273 10.83 -17.31 -13.08
CA GLY A 273 10.01 -17.76 -14.22
C GLY A 273 8.51 -17.44 -14.08
N SER A 274 7.99 -17.43 -12.86
CA SER A 274 6.55 -17.20 -12.59
C SER A 274 6.08 -15.77 -12.90
N VAL A 275 7.01 -14.80 -12.92
CA VAL A 275 6.76 -13.37 -13.13
C VAL A 275 7.28 -12.84 -14.47
N THR A 276 7.72 -13.75 -15.35
CA THR A 276 8.15 -13.44 -16.72
C THR A 276 7.29 -14.17 -17.72
N GLY A 277 7.57 -15.46 -17.94
CA GLY A 277 6.94 -16.29 -18.96
C GLY A 277 7.96 -17.17 -19.66
N CYS A 278 7.53 -17.85 -20.72
CA CYS A 278 8.32 -18.89 -21.39
C CYS A 278 8.20 -18.78 -22.92
N PRO A 279 9.29 -18.90 -23.70
CA PRO A 279 10.70 -18.99 -23.29
C PRO A 279 11.24 -17.68 -22.68
N LYS A 280 12.00 -17.79 -21.58
CA LYS A 280 12.36 -16.64 -20.69
C LYS A 280 12.95 -15.44 -21.44
N ILE A 281 14.00 -15.65 -22.25
CA ILE A 281 14.73 -14.55 -22.93
C ILE A 281 13.81 -13.81 -23.91
N LYS A 282 13.10 -14.53 -24.78
CA LYS A 282 12.20 -13.94 -25.77
C LYS A 282 11.04 -13.20 -25.09
N THR A 283 10.46 -13.79 -24.05
CA THR A 283 9.39 -13.14 -23.27
C THR A 283 9.85 -11.84 -22.60
N MET A 284 11.08 -11.79 -22.07
CA MET A 284 11.62 -10.56 -21.48
C MET A 284 11.78 -9.43 -22.50
N GLN A 285 12.18 -9.73 -23.74
CA GLN A 285 12.25 -8.74 -24.83
C GLN A 285 10.86 -8.18 -25.16
N ILE A 286 9.85 -9.05 -25.23
CA ILE A 286 8.45 -8.65 -25.46
C ILE A 286 7.94 -7.75 -24.33
N ILE A 287 8.22 -8.12 -23.07
CA ILE A 287 7.84 -7.32 -21.90
C ILE A 287 8.44 -5.90 -21.98
N GLU A 288 9.72 -5.81 -22.32
CA GLU A 288 10.45 -4.54 -22.41
C GLU A 288 9.90 -3.63 -23.52
N GLU A 289 9.58 -4.18 -24.69
CA GLU A 289 8.96 -3.45 -25.79
C GLU A 289 7.56 -2.91 -25.44
N LEU A 290 6.76 -3.73 -24.74
CA LEU A 290 5.35 -3.42 -24.49
C LEU A 290 5.14 -2.53 -23.27
N GLU A 291 5.79 -2.80 -22.15
CA GLU A 291 5.55 -2.10 -20.89
C GLU A 291 6.19 -0.70 -20.86
N LYS A 292 7.33 -0.52 -21.56
CA LYS A 292 8.07 0.76 -21.67
C LYS A 292 8.29 1.47 -20.33
N ARG A 293 8.52 0.72 -19.26
CA ARG A 293 8.79 1.21 -17.91
C ARG A 293 9.67 0.21 -17.15
N PRO A 294 10.46 0.65 -16.17
CA PRO A 294 11.08 -0.26 -15.22
C PRO A 294 10.02 -0.85 -14.29
N ARG A 295 10.22 -2.11 -13.86
CA ARG A 295 9.41 -2.74 -12.80
C ARG A 295 9.96 -2.44 -11.41
N GLY A 296 11.23 -2.04 -11.28
CA GLY A 296 11.84 -1.71 -10.00
C GLY A 296 11.93 -2.94 -9.10
N VAL A 297 11.59 -2.82 -7.81
CA VAL A 297 11.62 -3.99 -6.91
C VAL A 297 10.59 -5.05 -7.31
N TYR A 298 9.48 -4.66 -7.93
CA TYR A 298 8.42 -5.58 -8.34
C TYR A 298 8.96 -6.59 -9.37
N CYS A 299 8.67 -7.88 -9.18
CA CYS A 299 9.24 -8.99 -9.94
C CYS A 299 10.77 -9.17 -9.83
N GLY A 300 11.45 -8.40 -8.98
CA GLY A 300 12.87 -8.59 -8.64
C GLY A 300 13.11 -9.71 -7.64
N ALA A 301 13.94 -9.47 -6.62
CA ALA A 301 14.13 -10.39 -5.49
C ALA A 301 14.31 -9.61 -4.19
N ILE A 302 13.70 -10.05 -3.10
CA ILE A 302 13.98 -9.55 -1.74
C ILE A 302 14.43 -10.75 -0.90
N GLY A 303 15.47 -10.60 -0.09
CA GLY A 303 15.95 -11.75 0.67
C GLY A 303 16.84 -11.46 1.85
N MET A 304 17.17 -12.56 2.53
CA MET A 304 18.11 -12.61 3.65
C MET A 304 19.10 -13.77 3.47
N VAL A 305 20.37 -13.52 3.77
CA VAL A 305 21.44 -14.52 3.81
C VAL A 305 22.11 -14.48 5.18
N GLY A 306 22.22 -15.61 5.87
CA GLY A 306 22.89 -15.68 7.17
C GLY A 306 23.11 -17.11 7.68
N GLY A 307 24.30 -17.36 8.22
CA GLY A 307 24.70 -18.67 8.72
C GLY A 307 24.60 -19.76 7.64
N LYS A 308 23.81 -20.80 7.92
CA LYS A 308 23.55 -21.93 7.01
C LYS A 308 22.30 -21.75 6.13
N LYS A 309 21.68 -20.55 6.09
CA LYS A 309 20.46 -20.32 5.28
C LYS A 309 20.54 -19.08 4.40
N ALA A 310 19.88 -19.15 3.24
CA ALA A 310 19.49 -18.00 2.45
C ALA A 310 18.03 -18.14 2.01
N LEU A 311 17.25 -17.07 2.05
CA LEU A 311 15.85 -17.07 1.65
C LEU A 311 15.60 -15.85 0.77
N PHE A 312 15.08 -16.07 -0.43
CA PHE A 312 14.69 -15.02 -1.36
C PHE A 312 13.24 -15.22 -1.78
N SER A 313 12.47 -14.13 -1.80
CA SER A 313 11.10 -14.09 -2.29
C SER A 313 10.99 -13.32 -3.59
N VAL A 314 9.95 -13.62 -4.35
CA VAL A 314 9.58 -12.86 -5.55
C VAL A 314 8.74 -11.67 -5.10
N PRO A 315 9.17 -10.40 -5.29
CA PRO A 315 8.42 -9.25 -4.81
C PRO A 315 7.17 -9.03 -5.65
N ILE A 316 6.08 -9.67 -5.25
CA ILE A 316 4.71 -9.43 -5.68
C ILE A 316 3.91 -8.94 -4.49
N ARG A 317 2.81 -8.20 -4.72
CA ARG A 317 2.08 -7.50 -3.63
C ARG A 317 3.05 -6.68 -2.78
N THR A 318 3.86 -5.88 -3.44
CA THR A 318 4.96 -5.10 -2.84
C THR A 318 4.78 -3.65 -3.22
N LEU A 319 4.79 -2.77 -2.22
CA LEU A 319 4.78 -1.33 -2.40
C LEU A 319 6.22 -0.80 -2.43
N GLU A 320 6.47 0.17 -3.29
CA GLU A 320 7.74 0.89 -3.40
C GLU A 320 7.48 2.39 -3.32
N LYS A 321 8.07 3.08 -2.35
CA LYS A 321 8.15 4.55 -2.33
C LYS A 321 9.57 4.94 -2.67
N ARG A 322 9.80 5.59 -3.81
CA ARG A 322 11.14 6.07 -4.19
C ARG A 322 11.44 7.38 -3.46
N ALA A 323 12.72 7.67 -3.20
CA ALA A 323 13.14 8.77 -2.32
C ALA A 323 12.59 10.17 -2.70
N CYS A 324 12.30 10.42 -3.98
CA CYS A 324 11.84 11.71 -4.50
C CYS A 324 10.36 11.74 -4.89
N GLU A 325 9.57 10.76 -4.46
CA GLU A 325 8.15 10.66 -4.81
C GLU A 325 7.27 10.72 -3.55
N ASP A 326 6.10 11.34 -3.69
CA ASP A 326 5.12 11.48 -2.60
C ASP A 326 4.06 10.36 -2.57
N PHE A 327 4.08 9.49 -3.57
CA PHE A 327 3.17 8.35 -3.71
C PHE A 327 3.92 7.01 -3.62
N LEU A 328 3.18 5.92 -3.46
CA LEU A 328 3.72 4.56 -3.50
C LEU A 328 3.37 3.91 -4.84
N HIS A 329 4.33 3.20 -5.42
CA HIS A 329 4.15 2.31 -6.57
C HIS A 329 3.68 0.93 -6.10
N LEU A 330 2.77 0.34 -6.85
CA LEU A 330 2.38 -1.06 -6.75
C LEU A 330 2.35 -1.67 -8.15
N GLY A 331 3.28 -2.57 -8.43
CA GLY A 331 3.21 -3.39 -9.63
C GLY A 331 2.10 -4.43 -9.52
N VAL A 332 1.25 -4.51 -10.54
CA VAL A 332 0.24 -5.55 -10.70
C VAL A 332 0.30 -6.13 -12.11
N GLY A 333 -0.22 -7.33 -12.30
CA GLY A 333 -0.27 -7.93 -13.63
C GLY A 333 -0.88 -9.31 -13.62
N SER A 334 -0.86 -9.95 -14.78
CA SER A 334 -1.42 -11.28 -14.97
C SER A 334 -0.68 -12.08 -16.06
N GLY A 335 -0.74 -13.40 -15.94
CA GLY A 335 -0.14 -14.33 -16.88
C GLY A 335 -1.04 -14.49 -18.10
N VAL A 336 -0.75 -13.73 -19.16
CA VAL A 336 -1.50 -13.79 -20.41
C VAL A 336 -1.11 -15.05 -21.18
N THR A 337 -2.10 -15.92 -21.41
CA THR A 337 -1.99 -17.13 -22.22
C THR A 337 -2.83 -17.01 -23.49
N TYR A 338 -2.78 -18.02 -24.35
CA TYR A 338 -3.60 -18.03 -25.56
C TYR A 338 -5.12 -17.96 -25.25
N GLN A 339 -5.58 -18.47 -24.11
CA GLN A 339 -7.01 -18.47 -23.75
C GLN A 339 -7.46 -17.22 -22.97
N SER A 340 -6.52 -16.35 -22.59
CA SER A 340 -6.80 -15.14 -21.80
C SER A 340 -7.72 -14.15 -22.54
N LYS A 341 -8.53 -13.41 -21.77
CA LYS A 341 -9.44 -12.36 -22.28
C LYS A 341 -9.07 -11.01 -21.67
N ALA A 342 -8.84 -10.00 -22.50
CA ALA A 342 -8.30 -8.70 -22.08
C ALA A 342 -9.00 -8.07 -20.87
N LEU A 343 -10.35 -8.00 -20.88
CA LEU A 343 -11.10 -7.40 -19.77
C LEU A 343 -10.92 -8.16 -18.45
N LYS A 344 -10.92 -9.51 -18.49
CA LYS A 344 -10.75 -10.33 -17.29
C LYS A 344 -9.36 -10.16 -16.68
N GLU A 345 -8.34 -10.12 -17.53
CA GLU A 345 -6.93 -9.95 -17.11
C GLU A 345 -6.66 -8.56 -16.53
N TYR A 346 -7.27 -7.53 -17.13
CA TYR A 346 -7.25 -6.16 -16.61
C TYR A 346 -7.90 -6.11 -15.22
N GLU A 347 -9.13 -6.62 -15.08
CA GLU A 347 -9.84 -6.67 -13.79
C GLU A 347 -9.07 -7.47 -12.74
N GLU A 348 -8.52 -8.64 -13.09
CA GLU A 348 -7.70 -9.47 -12.20
C GLU A 348 -6.48 -8.69 -11.68
N SER A 349 -5.83 -7.91 -12.54
CA SER A 349 -4.68 -7.11 -12.15
C SER A 349 -5.06 -6.06 -11.08
N PHE A 350 -6.22 -5.40 -11.19
CA PHE A 350 -6.71 -4.49 -10.13
C PHE A 350 -7.09 -5.22 -8.85
N LEU A 351 -7.72 -6.39 -8.93
CA LEU A 351 -8.09 -7.19 -7.76
C LEU A 351 -6.88 -7.54 -6.88
N LYS A 352 -5.70 -7.70 -7.48
CA LYS A 352 -4.43 -7.94 -6.77
C LYS A 352 -3.97 -6.76 -5.90
N SER A 353 -4.61 -5.59 -5.98
CA SER A 353 -4.36 -4.44 -5.09
C SER A 353 -5.22 -4.45 -3.82
N PHE A 354 -6.33 -5.20 -3.78
CA PHE A 354 -7.33 -5.07 -2.71
C PHE A 354 -6.86 -5.52 -1.32
N PHE A 355 -5.73 -6.23 -1.21
CA PHE A 355 -5.14 -6.57 0.08
C PHE A 355 -4.75 -5.33 0.92
N LEU A 356 -4.57 -4.19 0.25
CA LEU A 356 -4.25 -2.90 0.87
C LEU A 356 -5.43 -2.24 1.55
N MET A 357 -6.66 -2.59 1.15
CA MET A 357 -7.86 -1.90 1.61
C MET A 357 -8.10 -2.18 3.10
N PRO A 358 -8.21 -1.16 3.95
CA PRO A 358 -8.52 -1.34 5.36
C PRO A 358 -9.90 -1.96 5.54
N LYS A 359 -10.03 -2.90 6.48
CA LYS A 359 -11.32 -3.53 6.84
C LYS A 359 -12.08 -2.68 7.85
N ILE A 360 -12.48 -1.49 7.41
CA ILE A 360 -13.18 -0.51 8.24
C ILE A 360 -14.48 -0.07 7.58
N GLU A 361 -15.56 -0.08 8.36
CA GLU A 361 -16.86 0.44 7.93
C GLU A 361 -17.04 1.87 8.43
N PHE A 362 -17.38 2.78 7.52
CA PHE A 362 -17.70 4.16 7.84
C PHE A 362 -18.58 4.78 6.76
N GLU A 363 -19.12 5.95 7.07
CA GLU A 363 -19.90 6.78 6.17
C GLU A 363 -19.24 8.15 6.08
N ILE A 364 -19.40 8.82 4.94
CA ILE A 364 -19.03 10.23 4.83
C ILE A 364 -20.18 11.04 5.41
N VAL A 365 -19.87 11.99 6.29
CA VAL A 365 -20.88 12.71 7.06
C VAL A 365 -20.79 14.20 6.85
N GLU A 366 -21.95 14.81 6.57
CA GLU A 366 -22.12 16.24 6.62
C GLU A 366 -23.08 16.66 7.74
N THR A 367 -22.84 17.85 8.28
CA THR A 367 -23.71 18.44 9.30
C THR A 367 -23.82 19.91 8.98
N MET A 368 -25.04 20.32 8.68
CA MET A 368 -25.37 21.55 7.98
C MET A 368 -26.47 22.29 8.72
N LYS A 369 -26.46 23.61 8.62
CA LYS A 369 -27.55 24.45 9.11
C LYS A 369 -28.55 24.69 7.99
N VAL A 370 -29.81 24.38 8.24
CA VAL A 370 -30.94 24.72 7.36
C VAL A 370 -31.57 25.99 7.89
N ILE A 371 -31.67 26.99 7.03
CA ILE A 371 -32.25 28.30 7.32
C ILE A 371 -33.41 28.57 6.38
N LYS A 372 -34.38 29.38 6.80
CA LYS A 372 -35.43 29.91 5.94
C LYS A 372 -35.06 31.31 5.46
N ARG A 373 -35.01 31.47 4.14
CA ARG A 373 -34.79 32.74 3.45
C ARG A 373 -35.88 32.92 2.41
N ASP A 374 -36.55 34.08 2.42
CA ASP A 374 -37.64 34.39 1.48
C ASP A 374 -38.71 33.27 1.41
N GLN A 375 -39.11 32.78 2.58
CA GLN A 375 -40.03 31.66 2.80
C GLN A 375 -39.57 30.27 2.30
N LYS A 376 -38.38 30.14 1.71
CA LYS A 376 -37.82 28.88 1.25
C LYS A 376 -36.73 28.38 2.20
N LEU A 377 -36.68 27.07 2.40
CA LEU A 377 -35.60 26.44 3.15
C LEU A 377 -34.36 26.32 2.25
N GLU A 378 -33.20 26.68 2.79
CA GLU A 378 -31.91 26.51 2.14
C GLU A 378 -30.84 25.99 3.09
N ILE A 379 -29.86 25.28 2.55
CA ILE A 379 -28.68 24.83 3.29
C ILE A 379 -27.65 25.96 3.29
N ASN A 380 -27.25 26.42 4.47
CA ASN A 380 -26.15 27.37 4.60
C ASN A 380 -24.85 26.77 4.04
N ASN A 381 -24.14 27.51 3.16
CA ASN A 381 -22.94 27.05 2.45
C ASN A 381 -23.12 25.74 1.66
N LYS A 382 -24.30 25.48 1.08
CA LYS A 382 -24.64 24.24 0.34
C LYS A 382 -23.52 23.75 -0.60
N ASN A 383 -23.01 24.62 -1.47
CA ASN A 383 -21.99 24.25 -2.46
C ASN A 383 -20.69 23.76 -1.81
N ALA A 384 -20.23 24.40 -0.74
CA ALA A 384 -19.01 23.97 -0.05
C ALA A 384 -19.20 22.60 0.64
N HIS A 385 -20.39 22.31 1.16
CA HIS A 385 -20.72 20.99 1.69
C HIS A 385 -20.77 19.93 0.59
N LYS A 386 -21.38 20.24 -0.56
CA LYS A 386 -21.45 19.35 -1.74
C LYS A 386 -20.05 19.03 -2.26
N GLU A 387 -19.20 20.03 -2.48
CA GLU A 387 -17.81 19.88 -2.92
C GLU A 387 -17.01 18.96 -1.98
N ARG A 388 -17.09 19.17 -0.67
CA ARG A 388 -16.37 18.34 0.31
C ARG A 388 -16.88 16.90 0.37
N LEU A 389 -18.20 16.72 0.27
CA LEU A 389 -18.84 15.41 0.23
C LEU A 389 -18.38 14.62 -1.01
N MET A 390 -18.41 15.25 -2.19
CA MET A 390 -17.92 14.67 -3.45
C MET A 390 -16.43 14.36 -3.39
N HIS A 391 -15.61 15.29 -2.92
CA HIS A 391 -14.15 15.07 -2.79
C HIS A 391 -13.83 13.86 -1.92
N SER A 392 -14.52 13.71 -0.78
CA SER A 392 -14.34 12.56 0.11
C SER A 392 -14.86 11.28 -0.52
N ALA A 393 -15.97 11.35 -1.26
CA ALA A 393 -16.53 10.19 -1.96
C ALA A 393 -15.58 9.70 -3.07
N GLN A 394 -14.99 10.61 -3.83
CA GLN A 394 -13.97 10.28 -4.84
C GLN A 394 -12.72 9.67 -4.19
N TYR A 395 -12.18 10.30 -3.14
CA TYR A 395 -10.97 9.81 -2.46
C TYR A 395 -11.15 8.39 -1.93
N PHE A 396 -12.26 8.14 -1.23
CA PHE A 396 -12.56 6.82 -0.68
C PHE A 396 -13.23 5.88 -1.67
N ASN A 397 -13.44 6.24 -2.94
CA ASN A 397 -14.16 5.42 -3.93
C ASN A 397 -15.57 4.97 -3.43
N PHE A 398 -16.36 5.91 -2.92
CA PHE A 398 -17.79 5.75 -2.64
C PHE A 398 -18.58 6.03 -3.92
N LYS A 399 -19.67 5.30 -4.16
CA LYS A 399 -20.62 5.67 -5.22
C LYS A 399 -21.38 6.92 -4.79
N TYR A 400 -21.66 7.82 -5.73
CA TYR A 400 -22.50 8.99 -5.49
C TYR A 400 -23.11 9.51 -6.81
N ASP A 401 -24.13 10.35 -6.69
CA ASP A 401 -24.80 11.04 -7.81
C ASP A 401 -24.36 12.52 -7.85
N ASP A 402 -24.30 13.15 -9.02
CA ASP A 402 -23.91 14.56 -9.10
C ASP A 402 -24.91 15.52 -8.45
N ASN A 403 -26.14 15.07 -8.19
CA ASN A 403 -27.21 15.82 -7.51
C ASN A 403 -27.16 15.66 -5.97
N LEU A 404 -25.98 15.39 -5.40
CA LEU A 404 -25.79 15.36 -3.94
C LEU A 404 -26.31 16.67 -3.31
N LEU A 405 -27.16 16.53 -2.30
CA LEU A 405 -27.83 17.63 -1.58
C LEU A 405 -28.91 18.39 -2.37
N ASP A 406 -29.32 17.90 -3.55
CA ASP A 406 -30.41 18.45 -4.35
C ASP A 406 -31.70 17.67 -4.07
N PHE A 407 -32.20 17.80 -2.84
CA PHE A 407 -33.47 17.24 -2.38
C PHE A 407 -34.28 18.29 -1.62
N GLU A 408 -35.59 18.06 -1.53
CA GLU A 408 -36.47 18.93 -0.75
C GLU A 408 -36.14 18.86 0.75
N LEU A 409 -36.09 20.05 1.37
CA LEU A 409 -35.82 20.22 2.79
C LEU A 409 -37.13 20.19 3.57
N GLU A 410 -37.13 19.51 4.70
CA GLU A 410 -38.36 19.24 5.46
C GLU A 410 -38.59 20.26 6.59
N LYS A 411 -37.52 20.76 7.22
CA LYS A 411 -37.58 21.70 8.34
C LYS A 411 -36.29 22.49 8.54
N GLU A 412 -36.40 23.64 9.18
CA GLU A 412 -35.26 24.42 9.68
C GLU A 412 -34.51 23.70 10.81
N GLY A 413 -33.25 24.08 11.04
CA GLY A 413 -32.42 23.57 12.13
C GLY A 413 -31.13 22.93 11.65
N VAL A 414 -30.83 21.73 12.14
CA VAL A 414 -29.62 20.98 11.80
C VAL A 414 -29.97 19.79 10.92
N LEU A 415 -29.39 19.73 9.73
CA LEU A 415 -29.46 18.59 8.84
C LEU A 415 -28.12 17.83 8.88
N ARG A 416 -28.17 16.57 9.30
CA ARG A 416 -27.05 15.63 9.19
C ARG A 416 -27.32 14.67 8.05
N VAL A 417 -26.34 14.53 7.16
CA VAL A 417 -26.40 13.64 6.00
C VAL A 417 -25.28 12.62 6.09
N LEU A 418 -25.62 11.34 5.87
CA LEU A 418 -24.68 10.23 5.82
C LEU A 418 -24.71 9.62 4.42
N LEU A 419 -23.55 9.52 3.79
CA LEU A 419 -23.35 8.84 2.52
C LEU A 419 -22.62 7.53 2.78
N ASN A 420 -23.28 6.41 2.47
CA ASN A 420 -22.64 5.10 2.57
C ASN A 420 -21.91 4.71 1.28
N LYS A 421 -21.11 3.65 1.36
CA LYS A 421 -20.27 3.16 0.25
C LYS A 421 -21.04 2.86 -1.04
N LYS A 422 -22.32 2.47 -0.93
CA LYS A 422 -23.20 2.12 -2.05
C LYS A 422 -23.89 3.34 -2.69
N GLY A 423 -23.69 4.53 -2.16
CA GLY A 423 -24.30 5.77 -2.65
C GLY A 423 -25.66 6.10 -2.04
N LYS A 424 -26.10 5.38 -1.00
CA LYS A 424 -27.33 5.72 -0.29
C LYS A 424 -27.07 6.88 0.66
N LEU A 425 -27.93 7.90 0.57
CA LEU A 425 -27.98 9.02 1.50
C LEU A 425 -29.01 8.74 2.61
N ILE A 426 -28.63 9.03 3.85
CA ILE A 426 -29.52 9.04 5.02
C ILE A 426 -29.55 10.47 5.57
N LYS A 427 -30.75 11.00 5.79
CA LYS A 427 -30.99 12.36 6.30
C LYS A 427 -31.52 12.29 7.73
N GLU A 428 -30.94 13.09 8.63
CA GLU A 428 -31.39 13.24 10.01
C GLU A 428 -31.56 14.73 10.32
N TYR A 429 -32.74 15.12 10.79
CA TYR A 429 -33.02 16.50 11.21
C TYR A 429 -33.07 16.62 12.73
N LYS A 430 -32.38 17.63 13.27
CA LYS A 430 -32.31 17.93 14.71
C LYS A 430 -32.48 19.43 14.95
N THR A 431 -32.93 19.79 16.15
CA THR A 431 -32.92 21.19 16.59
C THR A 431 -31.48 21.63 16.89
N LEU A 432 -31.14 22.87 16.56
CA LEU A 432 -29.87 23.46 16.95
C LEU A 432 -29.90 23.77 18.45
N GLU A 433 -29.08 23.07 19.24
CA GLU A 433 -28.92 23.38 20.67
C GLU A 433 -28.14 24.68 20.87
N PRO A 434 -28.44 25.49 21.90
CA PRO A 434 -27.62 26.63 22.26
C PRO A 434 -26.24 26.21 22.76
N LEU A 435 -25.25 27.09 22.65
CA LEU A 435 -23.92 26.87 23.19
C LEU A 435 -23.97 26.83 24.73
N LYS A 436 -23.40 25.76 25.31
CA LYS A 436 -23.35 25.54 26.77
C LYS A 436 -22.05 26.03 27.42
N SER A 437 -21.01 26.27 26.63
CA SER A 437 -19.69 26.73 27.06
C SER A 437 -19.00 27.46 25.91
N LEU A 438 -18.12 28.40 26.25
CA LEU A 438 -17.21 29.12 25.35
C LEU A 438 -15.74 28.80 25.67
N GLU A 439 -15.49 27.85 26.57
CA GLU A 439 -14.14 27.45 26.97
C GLU A 439 -13.60 26.39 26.01
N ILE A 440 -12.37 26.55 25.55
CA ILE A 440 -11.63 25.50 24.84
C ILE A 440 -10.52 24.95 25.72
N ARG A 441 -10.07 23.73 25.38
CA ARG A 441 -8.87 23.12 25.98
C ARG A 441 -7.89 22.76 24.88
N LEU A 442 -6.62 22.68 25.22
CA LEU A 442 -5.62 22.05 24.36
C LEU A 442 -5.61 20.54 24.62
N SER A 443 -5.57 19.73 23.57
CA SER A 443 -5.46 18.28 23.71
C SER A 443 -4.15 17.90 24.43
N GLU A 444 -4.16 16.80 25.19
CA GLU A 444 -2.96 16.32 25.91
C GLU A 444 -1.96 15.64 24.98
N THR A 445 -2.44 15.07 23.87
CA THR A 445 -1.64 14.26 22.96
C THR A 445 -1.75 14.79 21.54
N PRO A 446 -0.66 14.78 20.76
CA PRO A 446 -0.70 15.20 19.36
C PRO A 446 -1.52 14.23 18.52
N ILE A 447 -2.21 14.76 17.50
CA ILE A 447 -2.79 13.96 16.42
C ILE A 447 -1.73 13.60 15.39
N ASP A 448 -1.95 12.51 14.66
CA ASP A 448 -1.06 12.09 13.59
C ASP A 448 -1.46 12.74 12.26
N LYS A 449 -0.76 13.81 11.82
CA LYS A 449 -1.07 14.45 10.53
C LYS A 449 -0.89 13.54 9.32
N HIS A 450 -0.27 12.38 9.49
CA HIS A 450 -0.17 11.32 8.49
C HIS A 450 -1.40 10.39 8.45
N ASN A 451 -2.48 10.72 9.16
CA ASN A 451 -3.73 9.97 9.11
C ASN A 451 -4.64 10.47 7.98
N ASP A 452 -4.95 9.60 7.02
CA ASP A 452 -5.82 9.91 5.88
C ASP A 452 -7.21 10.40 6.32
N PHE A 453 -7.75 9.89 7.42
CA PHE A 453 -9.09 10.25 7.90
C PHE A 453 -9.21 11.68 8.47
N LEU A 454 -8.10 12.35 8.82
CA LEU A 454 -8.16 13.74 9.31
C LEU A 454 -8.66 14.73 8.26
N TYR A 455 -8.41 14.42 6.99
CA TYR A 455 -8.70 15.32 5.87
C TYR A 455 -10.11 15.09 5.29
N HIS A 456 -10.89 14.19 5.91
CA HIS A 456 -12.22 13.83 5.46
C HIS A 456 -13.20 13.75 6.63
N LYS A 457 -14.38 14.33 6.43
CA LYS A 457 -15.43 14.29 7.45
C LYS A 457 -16.18 12.96 7.37
N THR A 458 -15.77 12.01 8.20
CA THR A 458 -16.38 10.67 8.25
C THR A 458 -16.95 10.34 9.63
N THR A 459 -17.74 9.27 9.71
CA THR A 459 -18.17 8.71 10.99
C THR A 459 -17.01 8.08 11.76
N TYR A 460 -15.91 7.72 11.10
CA TYR A 460 -14.69 7.22 11.72
C TYR A 460 -13.74 8.35 12.09
N ALA A 461 -13.76 8.74 13.37
CA ALA A 461 -12.86 9.77 13.93
C ALA A 461 -12.54 9.48 15.41
N PRO A 462 -11.85 8.36 15.71
CA PRO A 462 -11.58 7.93 17.08
C PRO A 462 -10.76 8.97 17.86
N PHE A 463 -9.85 9.67 17.18
CA PHE A 463 -9.01 10.75 17.72
C PHE A 463 -9.81 11.93 18.31
N TYR A 464 -11.08 12.12 17.93
CA TYR A 464 -11.95 13.16 18.49
C TYR A 464 -12.94 12.66 19.56
N GLN A 465 -12.92 11.37 19.91
CA GLN A 465 -13.97 10.77 20.73
C GLN A 465 -14.04 11.38 22.14
N LYS A 466 -12.91 11.56 22.82
CA LYS A 466 -12.84 12.15 24.16
C LYS A 466 -13.41 13.58 24.17
N ALA A 467 -12.93 14.41 23.24
CA ALA A 467 -13.41 15.79 23.06
C ALA A 467 -14.93 15.84 22.81
N ARG A 468 -15.46 14.98 21.92
CA ARG A 468 -16.90 14.91 21.63
C ARG A 468 -17.75 14.59 22.85
N VAL A 469 -17.26 13.76 23.77
CA VAL A 469 -17.96 13.46 25.04
C VAL A 469 -18.03 14.72 25.92
N LEU A 470 -16.93 15.46 26.07
CA LEU A 470 -16.89 16.69 26.87
C LEU A 470 -17.79 17.78 26.29
N ILE A 471 -17.77 17.94 24.96
CA ILE A 471 -18.64 18.88 24.23
C ILE A 471 -20.12 18.52 24.45
N LYS A 472 -20.49 17.24 24.33
CA LYS A 472 -21.87 16.79 24.53
C LYS A 472 -22.37 17.07 25.96
N LYS A 473 -21.48 16.95 26.95
CA LYS A 473 -21.76 17.28 28.36
C LYS A 473 -21.78 18.80 28.64
N GLY A 474 -21.42 19.64 27.67
CA GLY A 474 -21.36 21.10 27.84
C GLY A 474 -20.16 21.59 28.67
N VAL A 475 -19.16 20.73 28.91
CA VAL A 475 -17.99 21.05 29.74
C VAL A 475 -17.04 22.02 29.03
N ILE A 476 -16.93 21.89 27.70
CA ILE A 476 -16.11 22.73 26.82
C ILE A 476 -16.88 23.05 25.55
N PHE A 477 -16.51 24.15 24.89
CA PHE A 477 -16.89 24.45 23.52
C PHE A 477 -16.25 23.46 22.53
N ASP A 478 -14.93 23.27 22.62
CA ASP A 478 -14.16 22.34 21.79
C ASP A 478 -12.80 22.01 22.44
N GLU A 479 -12.13 20.97 21.96
CA GLU A 479 -10.74 20.66 22.29
C GLU A 479 -9.89 20.92 21.05
N ILE A 480 -8.90 21.81 21.16
CA ILE A 480 -7.99 22.17 20.07
C ILE A 480 -6.84 21.16 20.03
N PHE A 481 -6.58 20.62 18.84
CA PHE A 481 -5.53 19.65 18.60
C PHE A 481 -4.28 20.30 18.01
N TYR A 482 -3.18 19.55 18.08
CA TYR A 482 -1.89 19.87 17.46
C TYR A 482 -1.25 18.59 16.93
N ASN A 483 -0.31 18.70 16.00
CA ASN A 483 0.37 17.53 15.41
C ASN A 483 1.76 17.27 16.02
N GLN A 484 2.47 16.26 15.53
CA GLN A 484 3.78 15.88 16.07
C GLN A 484 4.88 16.93 15.89
N ASP A 485 4.67 17.93 15.02
CA ASP A 485 5.59 19.06 14.81
C ASP A 485 5.19 20.30 15.63
N LEU A 486 4.27 20.14 16.60
CA LEU A 486 3.72 21.18 17.47
C LEU A 486 2.95 22.28 16.71
N GLU A 487 2.51 21.98 15.49
CA GLU A 487 1.60 22.84 14.73
C GLU A 487 0.16 22.61 15.22
N LEU A 488 -0.56 23.70 15.47
CA LEU A 488 -2.00 23.67 15.76
C LEU A 488 -2.77 23.16 14.55
N THR A 489 -3.90 22.50 14.78
CA THR A 489 -4.73 21.94 13.72
C THR A 489 -6.14 22.50 13.76
N GLU A 490 -7.08 21.78 14.34
CA GLU A 490 -8.48 22.15 14.47
C GLU A 490 -9.05 21.64 15.79
N GLY A 491 -10.32 21.93 16.04
CA GLY A 491 -11.09 21.29 17.10
C GLY A 491 -11.87 20.07 16.62
N ALA A 492 -12.45 19.31 17.54
CA ALA A 492 -13.23 18.11 17.23
C ALA A 492 -14.50 18.37 16.41
N ARG A 493 -14.99 19.62 16.38
CA ARG A 493 -16.17 20.03 15.57
C ARG A 493 -16.01 21.39 14.88
N SER A 494 -14.86 22.05 15.00
CA SER A 494 -14.66 23.42 14.51
C SER A 494 -13.24 23.65 14.00
N ASN A 495 -13.04 24.60 13.10
CA ASN A 495 -11.70 25.05 12.73
C ASN A 495 -11.25 26.18 13.65
N LEU A 496 -9.94 26.25 13.88
CA LEU A 496 -9.30 27.28 14.69
C LEU A 496 -8.94 28.51 13.86
N ILE A 497 -9.21 29.69 14.39
CA ILE A 497 -8.71 30.97 13.87
C ILE A 497 -8.10 31.75 15.04
N LEU A 498 -6.88 32.26 14.86
CA LEU A 498 -6.20 33.12 15.81
C LEU A 498 -6.10 34.53 15.24
N GLU A 499 -6.34 35.54 16.08
CA GLU A 499 -6.04 36.93 15.74
C GLU A 499 -4.62 37.28 16.22
N ILE A 500 -3.69 37.48 15.29
CA ILE A 500 -2.30 37.81 15.57
C ILE A 500 -1.92 39.03 14.73
N HIS A 501 -1.42 40.08 15.38
CA HIS A 501 -1.08 41.36 14.72
C HIS A 501 -2.23 41.90 13.85
N ASN A 502 -3.45 41.91 14.38
CA ASN A 502 -4.69 42.32 13.69
C ASN A 502 -4.99 41.55 12.40
N ARG A 503 -4.46 40.33 12.24
CA ARG A 503 -4.76 39.43 11.15
C ARG A 503 -5.40 38.15 11.68
N LEU A 504 -6.48 37.73 11.04
CA LEU A 504 -7.10 36.43 11.32
C LEU A 504 -6.37 35.35 10.54
N LEU A 505 -5.82 34.38 11.26
CA LEU A 505 -5.02 33.29 10.72
C LEU A 505 -5.61 31.95 11.12
N THR A 506 -5.66 31.01 10.18
CA THR A 506 -6.04 29.61 10.45
C THR A 506 -4.87 28.68 10.12
N PRO A 507 -4.72 27.53 10.80
CA PRO A 507 -3.66 26.60 10.47
C PRO A 507 -3.72 26.13 9.01
N TYR A 508 -2.58 25.70 8.47
CA TYR A 508 -2.58 24.99 7.19
C TYR A 508 -3.34 23.68 7.32
N PHE A 509 -4.16 23.34 6.31
CA PHE A 509 -4.87 22.05 6.32
C PHE A 509 -3.89 20.87 6.36
N SER A 510 -2.71 21.00 5.74
CA SER A 510 -1.62 20.01 5.79
C SER A 510 -1.08 19.72 7.20
N ALA A 511 -1.45 20.52 8.21
CA ALA A 511 -1.13 20.24 9.61
C ALA A 511 -1.99 19.10 10.19
N GLY A 512 -2.98 18.58 9.45
CA GLY A 512 -3.95 17.60 9.93
C GLY A 512 -5.30 18.23 10.28
N ALA A 513 -5.72 19.25 9.51
CA ALA A 513 -6.99 19.93 9.69
C ALA A 513 -7.89 19.73 8.46
N LEU A 514 -9.20 19.62 8.70
CA LEU A 514 -10.21 19.47 7.68
C LEU A 514 -10.45 20.81 6.96
N ASN A 515 -10.72 20.74 5.66
CA ASN A 515 -11.22 21.88 4.88
C ASN A 515 -12.66 22.23 5.32
N GLY A 516 -12.80 22.93 6.44
CA GLY A 516 -14.09 23.30 7.01
C GLY A 516 -14.88 24.26 6.13
N THR A 517 -16.14 23.96 5.85
CA THR A 517 -17.01 24.83 5.03
C THR A 517 -17.14 26.25 5.59
N GLY A 518 -17.07 26.42 6.92
CA GLY A 518 -17.04 27.73 7.56
C GLY A 518 -15.78 28.52 7.22
N VAL A 519 -14.59 27.96 7.48
CA VAL A 519 -13.32 28.65 7.26
C VAL A 519 -13.00 28.83 5.77
N VAL A 520 -13.34 27.86 4.91
CA VAL A 520 -13.14 27.95 3.46
C VAL A 520 -13.88 29.16 2.87
N GLY A 521 -15.07 29.48 3.38
CA GLY A 521 -15.81 30.67 2.96
C GLY A 521 -15.08 31.98 3.30
N LEU A 522 -14.38 32.04 4.44
CA LEU A 522 -13.60 33.21 4.86
C LEU A 522 -12.27 33.32 4.10
N LEU A 523 -11.60 32.19 3.85
CA LEU A 523 -10.38 32.09 3.04
C LEU A 523 -10.63 32.59 1.61
N LYS A 524 -11.70 32.12 0.96
CA LYS A 524 -12.08 32.55 -0.40
C LYS A 524 -12.35 34.06 -0.50
N LYS A 525 -12.80 34.69 0.59
CA LYS A 525 -13.06 36.14 0.68
C LYS A 525 -11.82 36.96 1.10
N GLY A 526 -10.69 36.32 1.38
CA GLY A 526 -9.48 36.99 1.86
C GLY A 526 -9.58 37.55 3.29
N LEU A 527 -10.59 37.14 4.06
CA LEU A 527 -10.81 37.62 5.43
C LEU A 527 -9.95 36.88 6.47
N VAL A 528 -9.51 35.66 6.13
CA VAL A 528 -8.61 34.82 6.94
C VAL A 528 -7.48 34.38 6.03
N GLY A 529 -6.25 34.33 6.56
CA GLY A 529 -5.08 33.77 5.89
C GLY A 529 -4.68 32.41 6.47
N HIS A 530 -3.99 31.58 5.69
CA HIS A 530 -3.33 30.41 6.25
C HIS A 530 -1.97 30.77 6.86
N ALA A 531 -1.61 30.12 7.96
CA ALA A 531 -0.30 30.23 8.58
C ALA A 531 0.13 28.92 9.26
N PRO A 532 1.44 28.66 9.42
CA PRO A 532 1.95 27.51 10.18
C PRO A 532 1.88 27.82 11.69
N LEU A 533 0.66 27.88 12.22
CA LEU A 533 0.43 28.23 13.62
C LEU A 533 0.93 27.11 14.54
N LYS A 534 1.71 27.48 15.56
CA LYS A 534 2.28 26.56 16.57
C LYS A 534 1.62 26.75 17.92
N LEU A 535 1.84 25.80 18.84
CA LEU A 535 1.31 25.87 20.22
C LEU A 535 1.55 27.23 20.91
N GLN A 536 2.75 27.80 20.75
CA GLN A 536 3.11 29.11 21.33
C GLN A 536 2.25 30.27 20.81
N ASP A 537 1.67 30.14 19.62
CA ASP A 537 0.86 31.20 19.02
C ASP A 537 -0.51 31.33 19.69
N LEU A 538 -0.96 30.32 20.45
CA LEU A 538 -2.13 30.45 21.33
C LEU A 538 -1.92 31.54 22.40
N GLN A 539 -0.69 31.70 22.89
CA GLN A 539 -0.36 32.71 23.90
C GLN A 539 -0.18 34.11 23.28
N ARG A 540 0.18 34.16 22.00
CA ARG A 540 0.38 35.42 21.25
C ARG A 540 -0.91 35.96 20.64
N ALA A 541 -1.92 35.10 20.50
CA ALA A 541 -3.19 35.48 19.92
C ALA A 541 -3.90 36.50 20.82
N ALA A 542 -4.25 37.65 20.25
CA ALA A 542 -5.07 38.65 20.93
C ALA A 542 -6.47 38.08 21.21
N LYS A 543 -7.00 37.29 20.27
CA LYS A 543 -8.27 36.59 20.37
C LYS A 543 -8.20 35.22 19.70
N ILE A 544 -9.00 34.30 20.21
CA ILE A 544 -9.12 32.94 19.70
C ILE A 544 -10.56 32.73 19.26
N TYR A 545 -10.70 32.21 18.04
CA TYR A 545 -11.99 31.95 17.44
C TYR A 545 -12.09 30.49 17.01
N CYS A 546 -13.28 29.93 17.16
CA CYS A 546 -13.67 28.68 16.56
C CYS A 546 -14.78 28.93 15.53
N ILE A 547 -14.71 28.26 14.37
CA ILE A 547 -15.72 28.39 13.32
C ILE A 547 -16.26 27.04 12.85
N ASN A 548 -17.58 26.95 12.69
CA ASN A 548 -18.23 25.85 11.97
C ASN A 548 -19.54 26.31 11.30
N ALA A 549 -20.13 25.44 10.47
CA ALA A 549 -21.33 25.76 9.69
C ALA A 549 -22.61 25.96 10.53
N LEU A 550 -22.64 25.49 11.78
CA LEU A 550 -23.83 25.56 12.65
C LEU A 550 -23.88 26.85 13.46
N TYR A 551 -22.75 27.20 14.10
CA TYR A 551 -22.66 28.32 15.04
C TYR A 551 -21.98 29.56 14.44
N GLY A 552 -21.37 29.46 13.27
CA GLY A 552 -20.59 30.57 12.70
C GLY A 552 -19.28 30.77 13.44
N LEU A 553 -18.76 31.99 13.43
CA LEU A 553 -17.54 32.40 14.13
C LEU A 553 -17.87 32.69 15.60
N VAL A 554 -17.18 32.01 16.52
CA VAL A 554 -17.40 32.13 17.97
C VAL A 554 -16.07 32.48 18.63
N GLU A 555 -16.04 33.58 19.39
CA GLU A 555 -14.90 33.92 20.24
C GLU A 555 -14.88 32.98 21.46
N VAL A 556 -13.73 32.37 21.73
CA VAL A 556 -13.55 31.36 22.77
C VAL A 556 -12.36 31.71 23.67
N LYS A 557 -12.31 31.09 24.86
CA LYS A 557 -11.23 31.30 25.82
C LYS A 557 -10.57 29.97 26.20
N ILE A 558 -9.25 29.95 26.32
CA ILE A 558 -8.53 28.77 26.83
C ILE A 558 -8.79 28.67 28.34
N LYS A 559 -9.17 27.46 28.78
CA LYS A 559 -9.33 27.14 30.20
C LYS A 559 -7.99 27.03 30.91
#